data_AF-A0AAU6WL16-F1
#
_entry.id   AF-A0AAU6WL16-F1
#
_cell.length_a   1.000
_cell.length_b   1.000
_cell.length_c   1.000
_cell.angle_alpha   90.00
_cell.angle_beta   90.00
_cell.angle_gamma   90.00
#
_symmetry.space_group_name_H-M   'P 1'
#
loop_
_entity.id
_entity.type
_entity.pdbx_description
1 polymer ?
#
loop_
_entity_poly.entity_id
_entity_poly.type
_entity_poly.pdbx_seq_one_letter_code
_entity_poly.pdbx_strand_id
1 'polypeptide(L)'
;MKDKLKEPKIYATYHAGEDFYDLVDGLRAIDECIRFLNLTQGDRIGHALALGIDVKEYYNFKQLKLMLPKQIVLDNIVWLLAKIRKFGISIHRNEVNRLEKLYENLFYELYISNFSEGSLLWQKYIPHSTYFDAWKLRGDDPYLYLNNLKDDIYKKSNLTYWERCRINEEYPKNKNTRDNIDIKALYQEYHFNPKIKKAGSQIKQFEISHAYMELVEAVQFNLMHDLKNRNISIETNPTSNYLIGTFKRYAKHPITKFFNLGLELDHEKIRNCPQLSVSINTDDQGIFSTSLENEFALMAIALEKEKDENGNLKYNSSMIYEWLERIRLMGIGQSFKN
;
A
#
# COMPACT_ATOMS: atom_id res chain seq x y z
N MET A 1 29.23 -10.05 28.19
CA MET A 1 29.38 -9.67 26.77
C MET A 1 28.81 -8.26 26.61
N LYS A 2 29.53 -7.34 25.94
CA LYS A 2 28.92 -6.11 25.42
C LYS A 2 28.40 -6.46 24.03
N ASP A 3 27.18 -6.97 23.97
CA ASP A 3 26.53 -7.20 22.67
C ASP A 3 26.27 -5.84 22.04
N LYS A 4 27.13 -5.48 21.08
CA LYS A 4 26.86 -4.39 20.14
C LYS A 4 25.67 -4.82 19.30
N LEU A 5 24.47 -4.54 19.80
CA LEU A 5 23.28 -4.39 18.97
C LEU A 5 23.68 -3.50 17.80
N LYS A 6 23.80 -4.09 16.61
CA LYS A 6 23.98 -3.31 15.38
C LYS A 6 22.70 -2.51 15.22
N GLU A 7 22.78 -1.21 15.49
CA GLU A 7 21.69 -0.28 15.23
C GLU A 7 21.18 -0.48 13.80
N PRO A 8 19.85 -0.36 13.57
CA PRO A 8 19.28 -0.49 12.24
C PRO A 8 19.99 0.46 11.27
N LYS A 9 20.29 -0.02 10.07
CA LYS A 9 20.67 0.83 8.95
C LYS A 9 19.41 1.06 8.12
N ILE A 10 19.03 2.32 7.93
CA ILE A 10 18.08 2.67 6.88
C ILE A 10 18.84 2.80 5.57
N TYR A 11 18.34 2.17 4.52
CA TYR A 11 18.93 2.20 3.18
C TYR A 11 18.10 3.07 2.22
N ALA A 12 16.78 2.97 2.27
CA ALA A 12 15.87 3.83 1.50
C ALA A 12 14.64 4.30 2.32
N THR A 13 14.11 5.45 1.91
CA THR A 13 12.77 5.93 2.28
C THR A 13 11.97 6.17 1.00
N TYR A 14 10.71 5.74 0.96
CA TYR A 14 9.80 6.02 -0.16
C TYR A 14 8.40 6.38 0.36
N HIS A 15 7.78 7.43 -0.16
CA HIS A 15 6.45 7.87 0.24
C HIS A 15 5.39 7.06 -0.52
N ALA A 16 4.44 6.44 0.18
CA ALA A 16 3.43 5.59 -0.44
C ALA A 16 2.13 5.54 0.38
N GLY A 17 1.00 5.53 -0.32
CA GLY A 17 -0.33 5.46 0.31
C GLY A 17 -0.69 6.72 1.11
N GLU A 18 -0.14 7.88 0.74
CA GLU A 18 -0.48 9.20 1.30
C GLU A 18 -1.70 9.84 0.61
N ASP A 19 -1.75 9.77 -0.73
CA ASP A 19 -2.85 10.20 -1.59
C ASP A 19 -3.32 9.01 -2.44
N PHE A 20 -4.64 8.93 -2.64
CA PHE A 20 -5.32 7.78 -3.25
C PHE A 20 -6.82 8.04 -3.51
N TYR A 21 -7.37 7.33 -4.49
CA TYR A 21 -8.79 7.38 -4.85
C TYR A 21 -9.69 6.45 -3.99
N ASP A 22 -9.24 5.26 -3.60
CA ASP A 22 -10.07 4.12 -3.14
C ASP A 22 -9.58 3.40 -1.87
N LEU A 23 -8.50 3.84 -1.24
CA LEU A 23 -7.82 3.18 -0.10
C LEU A 23 -7.15 1.85 -0.49
N VAL A 24 -7.81 1.01 -1.28
CA VAL A 24 -7.23 -0.22 -1.87
C VAL A 24 -6.11 0.09 -2.86
N ASP A 25 -6.18 1.19 -3.60
CA ASP A 25 -5.06 1.71 -4.39
C ASP A 25 -3.91 2.23 -3.51
N GLY A 26 -4.21 2.88 -2.39
CA GLY A 26 -3.19 3.30 -1.42
C GLY A 26 -2.47 2.10 -0.78
N LEU A 27 -3.22 1.07 -0.38
CA LEU A 27 -2.69 -0.20 0.12
C LEU A 27 -1.91 -0.95 -0.97
N ARG A 28 -2.39 -0.93 -2.21
CA ARG A 28 -1.70 -1.46 -3.38
C ARG A 28 -0.39 -0.71 -3.62
N ALA A 29 -0.37 0.63 -3.60
CA ALA A 29 0.85 1.41 -3.78
C ALA A 29 1.92 1.09 -2.72
N ILE A 30 1.52 0.93 -1.45
CA ILE A 30 2.43 0.45 -0.37
C ILE A 30 3.00 -0.94 -0.71
N ASP A 31 2.15 -1.88 -1.14
CA ASP A 31 2.55 -3.23 -1.52
C ASP A 31 3.39 -3.29 -2.82
N GLU A 32 3.16 -2.37 -3.75
CA GLU A 32 3.96 -2.16 -4.97
C GLU A 32 5.35 -1.63 -4.60
N CYS A 33 5.46 -0.65 -3.70
CA CYS A 33 6.76 -0.15 -3.23
C CYS A 33 7.58 -1.28 -2.60
N ILE A 34 6.99 -2.08 -1.70
CA ILE A 34 7.65 -3.22 -1.05
C ILE A 34 8.13 -4.27 -2.07
N ARG A 35 7.40 -4.47 -3.18
CA ARG A 35 7.68 -5.53 -4.16
C ARG A 35 8.56 -5.11 -5.33
N PHE A 36 8.41 -3.88 -5.79
CA PHE A 36 9.05 -3.39 -7.01
C PHE A 36 10.32 -2.61 -6.71
N LEU A 37 10.37 -1.91 -5.56
CA LEU A 37 11.60 -1.28 -5.04
C LEU A 37 12.38 -2.22 -4.11
N ASN A 38 11.88 -3.44 -3.88
CA ASN A 38 12.49 -4.46 -3.02
C ASN A 38 12.81 -3.94 -1.61
N LEU A 39 11.86 -3.26 -0.95
CA LEU A 39 12.05 -2.76 0.41
C LEU A 39 12.17 -3.94 1.40
N THR A 40 13.16 -3.83 2.28
CA THR A 40 13.63 -4.85 3.22
C THR A 40 13.76 -4.31 4.64
N GLN A 41 14.32 -5.13 5.55
CA GLN A 41 14.59 -4.73 6.92
C GLN A 41 15.49 -3.49 6.98
N GLY A 42 15.00 -2.45 7.64
CA GLY A 42 15.68 -1.16 7.76
C GLY A 42 15.12 -0.09 6.82
N ASP A 43 14.46 -0.46 5.73
CA ASP A 43 13.81 0.51 4.85
C ASP A 43 12.57 1.14 5.49
N ARG A 44 12.21 2.34 5.01
CA ARG A 44 11.14 3.16 5.58
C ARG A 44 10.10 3.52 4.52
N ILE A 45 8.83 3.46 4.90
CA ILE A 45 7.72 3.99 4.10
C ILE A 45 7.25 5.29 4.74
N GLY A 46 7.28 6.38 3.97
CA GLY A 46 6.73 7.67 4.38
C GLY A 46 5.20 7.65 4.33
N HIS A 47 4.58 8.26 5.33
CA HIS A 47 3.14 8.52 5.50
C HIS A 47 2.33 7.25 5.76
N ALA A 48 2.30 6.32 4.80
CA ALA A 48 1.55 5.06 4.84
C ALA A 48 0.08 5.20 5.29
N LEU A 49 -0.57 6.35 5.03
CA LEU A 49 -1.88 6.68 5.59
C LEU A 49 -2.95 5.65 5.27
N ALA A 50 -2.95 5.13 4.03
CA ALA A 50 -3.87 4.07 3.60
C ALA A 50 -3.80 2.80 4.48
N LEU A 51 -2.68 2.55 5.15
CA LEU A 51 -2.46 1.37 5.97
C LEU A 51 -3.15 1.43 7.34
N GLY A 52 -3.48 2.62 7.84
CA GLY A 52 -4.07 2.77 9.18
C GLY A 52 -5.21 3.79 9.30
N ILE A 53 -5.58 4.50 8.22
CA ILE A 53 -6.87 5.20 8.17
C ILE A 53 -8.00 4.21 8.43
N ASP A 54 -9.00 4.65 9.19
CA ASP A 54 -10.19 3.85 9.47
C ASP A 54 -11.03 3.61 8.21
N VAL A 55 -11.18 2.34 7.85
CA VAL A 55 -11.83 1.92 6.59
C VAL A 55 -13.30 2.34 6.57
N LYS A 56 -14.01 2.14 7.70
CA LYS A 56 -15.44 2.44 7.81
C LYS A 56 -15.66 3.95 7.82
N GLU A 57 -14.87 4.72 8.57
CA GLU A 57 -14.96 6.19 8.52
C GLU A 57 -14.59 6.76 7.14
N TYR A 58 -13.57 6.22 6.47
CA TYR A 58 -13.13 6.67 5.14
C TYR A 58 -14.24 6.54 4.10
N TYR A 59 -14.82 5.35 3.94
CA TYR A 59 -15.85 5.13 2.92
C TYR A 59 -17.16 5.82 3.27
N ASN A 60 -17.52 5.95 4.55
CA ASN A 60 -18.67 6.76 4.97
C ASN A 60 -18.47 8.26 4.67
N PHE A 61 -17.27 8.81 4.89
CA PHE A 61 -16.92 10.17 4.50
C PHE A 61 -17.04 10.39 2.97
N LYS A 62 -16.67 9.38 2.18
CA LYS A 62 -16.86 9.34 0.72
C LYS A 62 -18.30 8.97 0.28
N GLN A 63 -19.27 8.95 1.20
CA GLN A 63 -20.68 8.61 0.92
C GLN A 63 -20.88 7.25 0.20
N LEU A 64 -19.99 6.29 0.46
CA LEU A 64 -19.96 4.95 -0.14
C LEU A 64 -19.84 4.95 -1.69
N LYS A 65 -19.41 6.06 -2.29
CA LYS A 65 -19.30 6.22 -3.75
C LYS A 65 -17.99 6.89 -4.14
N LEU A 66 -17.24 6.24 -5.01
CA LEU A 66 -15.95 6.74 -5.50
C LEU A 66 -16.02 7.06 -6.99
N MET A 67 -15.30 8.11 -7.39
CA MET A 67 -15.16 8.54 -8.78
C MET A 67 -13.69 8.43 -9.15
N LEU A 68 -13.34 7.41 -9.94
CA LEU A 68 -11.96 7.08 -10.28
C LEU A 68 -11.82 6.42 -11.66
N PRO A 69 -10.62 6.44 -12.28
CA PRO A 69 -10.40 5.82 -13.58
C PRO A 69 -10.71 4.32 -13.58
N LYS A 70 -11.37 3.82 -14.63
CA LYS A 70 -11.70 2.39 -14.81
C LYS A 70 -10.50 1.46 -14.64
N GLN A 71 -9.31 1.89 -15.10
CA GLN A 71 -8.07 1.10 -14.95
C GLN A 71 -7.63 0.94 -13.49
N ILE A 72 -7.87 1.95 -12.64
CA ILE A 72 -7.59 1.85 -11.19
C ILE A 72 -8.59 0.91 -10.53
N VAL A 73 -9.88 0.97 -10.89
CA VAL A 73 -10.89 0.01 -10.40
C VAL A 73 -10.49 -1.43 -10.76
N LEU A 74 -10.08 -1.68 -12.02
CA LEU A 74 -9.64 -3.01 -12.46
C LEU A 74 -8.41 -3.49 -11.67
N ASP A 75 -7.36 -2.66 -11.55
CA ASP A 75 -6.13 -3.01 -10.84
C ASP A 75 -6.38 -3.27 -9.34
N ASN A 76 -7.21 -2.44 -8.69
CA ASN A 76 -7.57 -2.58 -7.28
C ASN A 76 -8.37 -3.85 -7.01
N ILE A 77 -9.37 -4.16 -7.84
CA ILE A 77 -10.16 -5.40 -7.71
C ILE A 77 -9.26 -6.63 -7.81
N VAL A 78 -8.40 -6.69 -8.82
CA VAL A 78 -7.54 -7.86 -9.04
C VAL A 78 -6.52 -8.01 -7.92
N TRP A 79 -5.92 -6.91 -7.47
CA TRP A 79 -5.02 -6.91 -6.32
C TRP A 79 -5.73 -7.36 -5.04
N LEU A 80 -6.94 -6.83 -4.75
CA LEU A 80 -7.72 -7.17 -3.56
C LEU A 80 -8.10 -8.66 -3.54
N LEU A 81 -8.60 -9.19 -4.66
CA LEU A 81 -8.89 -10.63 -4.82
C LEU A 81 -7.64 -11.49 -4.57
N ALA A 82 -6.48 -11.05 -5.04
CA ALA A 82 -5.22 -11.75 -4.81
C ALA A 82 -4.75 -11.67 -3.34
N LYS A 83 -5.01 -10.56 -2.63
CA LYS A 83 -4.71 -10.44 -1.18
C LYS A 83 -5.66 -11.26 -0.32
N ILE A 84 -6.96 -11.24 -0.61
CA ILE A 84 -7.96 -12.10 0.04
C ILE A 84 -7.51 -13.56 -0.04
N ARG A 85 -7.10 -14.04 -1.23
CA ARG A 85 -6.56 -15.38 -1.43
C ARG A 85 -5.23 -15.62 -0.71
N LYS A 86 -4.27 -14.68 -0.77
CA LYS A 86 -2.95 -14.80 -0.10
C LYS A 86 -3.09 -14.92 1.43
N PHE A 87 -3.99 -14.14 2.02
CA PHE A 87 -4.18 -14.07 3.47
C PHE A 87 -5.22 -15.07 4.01
N GLY A 88 -5.81 -15.91 3.15
CA GLY A 88 -6.81 -16.91 3.55
C GLY A 88 -8.12 -16.32 4.06
N ILE A 89 -8.47 -15.10 3.65
CA ILE A 89 -9.66 -14.38 4.12
C ILE A 89 -10.90 -15.04 3.50
N SER A 90 -11.77 -15.60 4.34
CA SER A 90 -12.92 -16.43 3.94
C SER A 90 -14.30 -15.80 4.17
N ILE A 91 -14.35 -14.51 4.54
CA ILE A 91 -15.60 -13.76 4.72
C ILE A 91 -16.20 -13.30 3.39
N HIS A 92 -17.48 -12.92 3.39
CA HIS A 92 -18.14 -12.21 2.28
C HIS A 92 -17.98 -12.82 0.88
N ARG A 93 -18.09 -14.14 0.75
CA ARG A 93 -17.95 -14.86 -0.54
C ARG A 93 -18.83 -14.29 -1.67
N ASN A 94 -20.03 -13.79 -1.36
CA ASN A 94 -20.91 -13.16 -2.36
C ASN A 94 -20.33 -11.85 -2.91
N GLU A 95 -19.63 -11.08 -2.08
CA GLU A 95 -18.91 -9.86 -2.49
C GLU A 95 -17.67 -10.23 -3.31
N VAL A 96 -16.92 -11.26 -2.93
CA VAL A 96 -15.81 -11.81 -3.74
C VAL A 96 -16.29 -12.19 -5.14
N ASN A 97 -17.39 -12.94 -5.24
CA ASN A 97 -18.01 -13.30 -6.53
C ASN A 97 -18.50 -12.06 -7.32
N ARG A 98 -18.94 -10.99 -6.64
CA ARG A 98 -19.33 -9.71 -7.27
C ARG A 98 -18.13 -9.01 -7.88
N LEU A 99 -17.00 -9.00 -7.16
CA LEU A 99 -15.73 -8.41 -7.60
C LEU A 99 -15.12 -9.19 -8.77
N GLU A 100 -15.19 -10.52 -8.76
CA GLU A 100 -14.77 -11.36 -9.90
C GLU A 100 -15.58 -11.06 -11.17
N LYS A 101 -16.92 -10.96 -11.07
CA LYS A 101 -17.76 -10.53 -12.21
C LYS A 101 -17.50 -9.09 -12.64
N LEU A 102 -17.17 -8.20 -11.72
CA LEU A 102 -16.84 -6.81 -12.05
C LEU A 102 -15.49 -6.72 -12.76
N TYR A 103 -14.52 -7.56 -12.40
CA TYR A 103 -13.29 -7.76 -13.19
C TYR A 103 -13.61 -8.20 -14.62
N GLU A 104 -14.45 -9.24 -14.81
CA GLU A 104 -14.76 -9.74 -16.16
C GLU A 104 -15.39 -8.66 -17.05
N ASN A 105 -16.35 -7.90 -16.51
CA ASN A 105 -16.99 -6.78 -17.21
C ASN A 105 -16.00 -5.65 -17.55
N LEU A 106 -15.17 -5.23 -16.60
CA LEU A 106 -14.18 -4.16 -16.82
C LEU A 106 -13.06 -4.60 -17.76
N PHE A 107 -12.60 -5.86 -17.67
CA PHE A 107 -11.59 -6.41 -18.56
C PHE A 107 -12.13 -6.50 -20.00
N TYR A 108 -13.40 -6.88 -20.18
CA TYR A 108 -14.03 -6.85 -21.50
C TYR A 108 -14.12 -5.44 -22.09
N GLU A 109 -14.57 -4.46 -21.29
CA GLU A 109 -14.70 -3.06 -21.68
C GLU A 109 -13.35 -2.42 -22.01
N LEU A 110 -12.32 -2.67 -21.18
CA LEU A 110 -11.02 -2.04 -21.32
C LEU A 110 -10.11 -2.76 -22.31
N TYR A 111 -10.01 -4.09 -22.27
CA TYR A 111 -9.03 -4.88 -23.04
C TYR A 111 -9.67 -5.52 -24.27
N ILE A 112 -10.68 -6.39 -24.09
CA ILE A 112 -11.22 -7.20 -25.21
C ILE A 112 -11.80 -6.31 -26.32
N SER A 113 -12.45 -5.20 -25.96
CA SER A 113 -13.01 -4.24 -26.91
C SER A 113 -11.96 -3.31 -27.56
N ASN A 114 -10.70 -3.31 -27.11
CA ASN A 114 -9.64 -2.39 -27.53
C ASN A 114 -8.33 -3.07 -27.96
N PHE A 115 -8.26 -4.41 -27.94
CA PHE A 115 -7.12 -5.15 -28.49
C PHE A 115 -6.88 -4.76 -29.96
N SER A 116 -5.61 -4.76 -30.36
CA SER A 116 -5.24 -4.53 -31.75
C SER A 116 -5.50 -5.80 -32.58
N GLU A 117 -5.78 -5.63 -33.87
CA GLU A 117 -5.90 -6.77 -34.79
C GLU A 117 -4.62 -7.60 -34.75
N GLY A 118 -4.75 -8.92 -34.56
CA GLY A 118 -3.60 -9.83 -34.38
C GLY A 118 -3.00 -9.89 -32.98
N SER A 119 -3.59 -9.23 -31.96
CA SER A 119 -3.15 -9.41 -30.56
C SER A 119 -3.21 -10.88 -30.13
N LEU A 120 -2.17 -11.36 -29.46
CA LEU A 120 -2.06 -12.76 -28.98
C LEU A 120 -3.15 -13.16 -27.96
N LEU A 121 -3.82 -12.15 -27.39
CA LEU A 121 -4.89 -12.29 -26.40
C LEU A 121 -6.29 -12.24 -27.02
N TRP A 122 -6.39 -12.00 -28.34
CA TRP A 122 -7.67 -11.96 -29.04
C TRP A 122 -8.46 -13.26 -28.82
N GLN A 123 -9.73 -13.12 -28.44
CA GLN A 123 -10.65 -14.22 -28.10
C GLN A 123 -10.20 -15.16 -26.95
N LYS A 124 -9.10 -14.87 -26.23
CA LYS A 124 -8.72 -15.62 -25.03
C LYS A 124 -9.52 -15.17 -23.81
N TYR A 125 -9.99 -16.11 -23.01
CA TYR A 125 -10.44 -15.83 -21.64
C TYR A 125 -9.22 -15.62 -20.74
N ILE A 126 -9.13 -14.44 -20.13
CA ILE A 126 -8.05 -14.08 -19.20
C ILE A 126 -8.61 -14.04 -17.78
N PRO A 127 -8.32 -15.01 -16.91
CA PRO A 127 -8.78 -14.97 -15.53
C PRO A 127 -8.02 -13.88 -14.74
N HIS A 128 -8.67 -13.37 -13.70
CA HIS A 128 -8.11 -12.33 -12.83
C HIS A 128 -6.74 -12.70 -12.22
N SER A 129 -6.45 -14.00 -12.06
CA SER A 129 -5.13 -14.49 -11.62
C SER A 129 -4.02 -14.25 -12.64
N THR A 130 -4.29 -14.42 -13.94
CA THR A 130 -3.31 -14.17 -15.01
C THR A 130 -3.08 -12.66 -15.20
N TYR A 131 -4.13 -11.84 -15.05
CA TYR A 131 -3.97 -10.39 -14.96
C TYR A 131 -3.14 -9.98 -13.72
N PHE A 132 -3.39 -10.61 -12.56
CA PHE A 132 -2.57 -10.37 -11.37
C PHE A 132 -1.11 -10.79 -11.59
N ASP A 133 -0.84 -11.88 -12.30
CA ASP A 133 0.51 -12.29 -12.65
C ASP A 133 1.20 -11.28 -13.57
N ALA A 134 0.48 -10.66 -14.52
CA ALA A 134 1.00 -9.56 -15.34
C ALA A 134 1.26 -8.29 -14.53
N TRP A 135 0.42 -8.00 -13.52
CA TRP A 135 0.69 -6.94 -12.55
C TRP A 135 2.02 -7.16 -11.80
N LYS A 136 2.45 -8.41 -11.56
CA LYS A 136 3.73 -8.69 -10.87
C LYS A 136 4.96 -8.24 -11.67
N LEU A 137 4.84 -8.11 -12.99
CA LEU A 137 5.92 -7.66 -13.87
C LEU A 137 6.11 -6.13 -13.85
N ARG A 138 5.25 -5.36 -13.15
CA ARG A 138 5.36 -3.89 -13.06
C ARG A 138 6.60 -3.36 -12.32
N GLY A 139 7.40 -4.24 -11.74
CA GLY A 139 8.76 -3.92 -11.24
C GLY A 139 9.87 -4.07 -12.29
N ASP A 140 9.57 -4.56 -13.48
CA ASP A 140 10.51 -4.61 -14.62
C ASP A 140 10.40 -3.33 -15.47
N ASP A 141 11.41 -3.10 -16.30
CA ASP A 141 11.33 -2.11 -17.38
C ASP A 141 10.33 -2.58 -18.45
N PRO A 142 9.24 -1.83 -18.71
CA PRO A 142 8.25 -2.22 -19.72
C PRO A 142 8.84 -2.35 -21.13
N TYR A 143 9.92 -1.64 -21.47
CA TYR A 143 10.54 -1.73 -22.79
C TYR A 143 11.19 -3.09 -23.09
N LEU A 144 11.40 -3.96 -22.08
CA LEU A 144 11.78 -5.37 -22.31
C LEU A 144 10.70 -6.16 -23.05
N TYR A 145 9.44 -5.72 -22.98
CA TYR A 145 8.27 -6.41 -23.50
C TYR A 145 7.64 -5.66 -24.69
N LEU A 146 8.27 -4.60 -25.20
CA LEU A 146 7.71 -3.80 -26.31
C LEU A 146 7.81 -4.51 -27.67
N ASN A 147 8.90 -5.24 -27.92
CA ASN A 147 9.20 -5.83 -29.23
C ASN A 147 8.63 -7.27 -29.35
N ASN A 148 9.47 -8.27 -29.58
CA ASN A 148 9.04 -9.66 -29.71
C ASN A 148 8.96 -10.33 -28.33
N LEU A 149 7.74 -10.64 -27.90
CA LEU A 149 7.49 -11.29 -26.60
C LEU A 149 8.12 -12.69 -26.46
N LYS A 150 8.56 -13.32 -27.57
CA LYS A 150 9.31 -14.58 -27.53
C LYS A 150 10.81 -14.40 -27.24
N ASP A 151 11.31 -13.17 -27.23
CA ASP A 151 12.72 -12.90 -26.92
C ASP A 151 13.03 -13.24 -25.45
N ASP A 152 14.27 -13.68 -25.23
CA ASP A 152 14.85 -13.87 -23.91
C ASP A 152 15.19 -12.50 -23.31
N ILE A 153 14.37 -12.05 -22.36
CA ILE A 153 14.52 -10.78 -21.65
C ILE A 153 15.79 -10.73 -20.79
N TYR A 154 16.39 -11.88 -20.44
CA TYR A 154 17.63 -11.93 -19.66
C TYR A 154 18.89 -11.74 -20.53
N LYS A 155 18.76 -11.73 -21.86
CA LYS A 155 19.86 -11.61 -22.82
C LYS A 155 20.43 -10.18 -22.87
N LYS A 156 21.33 -9.88 -21.94
CA LYS A 156 22.04 -8.59 -21.82
C LYS A 156 23.17 -8.50 -22.88
N SER A 157 23.01 -7.63 -23.88
CA SER A 157 23.99 -7.42 -24.95
C SER A 157 25.11 -6.45 -24.58
N ASN A 158 24.84 -5.50 -23.67
CA ASN A 158 25.80 -4.68 -22.95
C ASN A 158 25.44 -4.68 -21.44
N LEU A 159 26.38 -4.26 -20.59
CA LEU A 159 26.25 -4.34 -19.12
C LEU A 159 26.53 -2.99 -18.42
N THR A 160 25.79 -1.95 -18.83
CA THR A 160 25.68 -0.72 -18.01
C THR A 160 25.09 -1.02 -16.62
N TYR A 161 25.11 -0.02 -15.74
CA TYR A 161 24.41 -0.09 -14.46
C TYR A 161 22.89 -0.21 -14.68
N TRP A 162 22.32 0.66 -15.52
CA TRP A 162 20.89 0.69 -15.79
C TRP A 162 20.37 -0.61 -16.41
N GLU A 163 21.10 -1.24 -17.33
CA GLU A 163 20.74 -2.55 -17.90
C GLU A 163 20.65 -3.68 -16.86
N ARG A 164 21.35 -3.56 -15.72
CA ARG A 164 21.21 -4.51 -14.60
C ARG A 164 19.94 -4.30 -13.78
N CYS A 165 19.40 -3.08 -13.76
CA CYS A 165 18.19 -2.71 -13.03
C CYS A 165 16.89 -2.87 -13.85
N ARG A 166 16.96 -3.30 -15.12
CA ARG A 166 15.77 -3.47 -15.98
C ARG A 166 14.85 -4.63 -15.59
N ILE A 167 15.33 -5.59 -14.79
CA ILE A 167 14.54 -6.73 -14.30
C ILE A 167 14.61 -6.73 -12.78
N ASN A 168 13.47 -6.89 -12.12
CA ASN A 168 13.44 -7.16 -10.69
C ASN A 168 13.70 -8.65 -10.44
N GLU A 169 14.96 -8.99 -10.14
CA GLU A 169 15.39 -10.38 -9.89
C GLU A 169 14.76 -11.00 -8.62
N GLU A 170 14.25 -10.20 -7.68
CA GLU A 170 13.63 -10.64 -6.41
C GLU A 170 12.11 -10.89 -6.53
N TYR A 171 11.43 -10.21 -7.44
CA TYR A 171 9.98 -10.31 -7.63
C TYR A 171 9.55 -10.26 -9.10
N PRO A 172 8.65 -11.16 -9.57
CA PRO A 172 8.02 -12.26 -8.84
C PRO A 172 8.96 -13.43 -8.51
N LYS A 173 8.75 -14.05 -7.34
CA LYS A 173 9.51 -15.24 -6.90
C LYS A 173 9.40 -16.45 -7.84
N ASN A 174 8.29 -16.57 -8.58
CA ASN A 174 8.13 -17.61 -9.58
C ASN A 174 8.67 -17.10 -10.92
N LYS A 175 9.86 -17.56 -11.33
CA LYS A 175 10.49 -17.10 -12.58
C LYS A 175 9.64 -17.43 -13.81
N ASN A 176 8.90 -18.54 -13.79
CA ASN A 176 7.99 -18.97 -14.87
C ASN A 176 6.88 -17.94 -15.16
N THR A 177 6.59 -17.00 -14.24
CA THR A 177 5.67 -15.87 -14.51
C THR A 177 6.17 -15.01 -15.67
N ARG A 178 7.50 -14.82 -15.81
CA ARG A 178 8.10 -14.06 -16.92
C ARG A 178 8.10 -14.83 -18.24
N ASP A 179 8.11 -16.16 -18.21
CA ASP A 179 8.19 -16.99 -19.43
C ASP A 179 6.82 -17.18 -20.11
N ASN A 180 5.72 -16.91 -19.40
CA ASN A 180 4.37 -17.06 -19.92
C ASN A 180 4.02 -15.94 -20.92
N ILE A 181 3.79 -16.33 -22.17
CA ILE A 181 3.50 -15.43 -23.29
C ILE A 181 2.25 -14.55 -23.08
N ASP A 182 1.22 -15.07 -22.42
CA ASP A 182 -0.04 -14.33 -22.20
C ASP A 182 0.13 -13.28 -21.10
N ILE A 183 0.97 -13.58 -20.10
CA ILE A 183 1.37 -12.63 -19.04
C ILE A 183 2.22 -11.51 -19.65
N LYS A 184 3.21 -11.83 -20.50
CA LYS A 184 4.00 -10.84 -21.25
C LYS A 184 3.12 -9.95 -22.12
N ALA A 185 2.16 -10.53 -22.85
CA ALA A 185 1.26 -9.79 -23.73
C ALA A 185 0.32 -8.84 -22.96
N LEU A 186 -0.23 -9.28 -21.83
CA LEU A 186 -1.06 -8.42 -20.96
C LEU A 186 -0.27 -7.21 -20.44
N TYR A 187 0.99 -7.44 -20.07
CA TYR A 187 1.89 -6.40 -19.59
C TYR A 187 2.26 -5.40 -20.72
N GLN A 188 2.53 -5.89 -21.94
CA GLN A 188 2.72 -5.05 -23.13
C GLN A 188 1.47 -4.20 -23.44
N GLU A 189 0.28 -4.81 -23.47
CA GLU A 189 -0.99 -4.13 -23.75
C GLU A 189 -1.29 -3.04 -22.68
N TYR A 190 -1.06 -3.32 -21.39
CA TYR A 190 -1.17 -2.33 -20.30
C TYR A 190 -0.25 -1.12 -20.50
N HIS A 191 1.02 -1.35 -20.84
CA HIS A 191 2.02 -0.29 -20.96
C HIS A 191 1.98 0.47 -22.29
N PHE A 192 1.56 -0.15 -23.39
CA PHE A 192 1.76 0.42 -24.73
C PHE A 192 0.52 0.57 -25.60
N ASN A 193 -0.63 -0.04 -25.28
CA ASN A 193 -1.84 0.14 -26.10
C ASN A 193 -2.54 1.48 -25.77
N PRO A 194 -2.61 2.43 -26.72
CA PRO A 194 -3.22 3.74 -26.47
C PRO A 194 -4.75 3.68 -26.36
N LYS A 195 -5.41 2.70 -26.99
CA LYS A 195 -6.86 2.51 -26.89
C LYS A 195 -7.24 2.05 -25.48
N ILE A 196 -6.53 1.04 -24.96
CA ILE A 196 -6.72 0.52 -23.59
C ILE A 196 -6.46 1.63 -22.57
N LYS A 197 -5.37 2.40 -22.72
CA LYS A 197 -5.09 3.56 -21.84
C LYS A 197 -6.20 4.62 -21.89
N LYS A 198 -6.71 4.96 -23.07
CA LYS A 198 -7.80 5.95 -23.25
C LYS A 198 -9.14 5.46 -22.70
N ALA A 199 -9.44 4.16 -22.79
CA ALA A 199 -10.61 3.56 -22.15
C ALA A 199 -10.43 3.54 -20.62
N GLY A 200 -9.24 3.17 -20.16
CA GLY A 200 -8.87 3.03 -18.75
C GLY A 200 -8.85 4.35 -17.97
N SER A 201 -8.53 5.47 -18.64
CA SER A 201 -8.56 6.81 -18.06
C SER A 201 -9.97 7.39 -17.90
N GLN A 202 -11.01 6.75 -18.44
CA GLN A 202 -12.40 7.20 -18.25
C GLN A 202 -12.81 7.00 -16.78
N ILE A 203 -13.46 8.00 -16.20
CA ILE A 203 -13.96 7.91 -14.83
C ILE A 203 -15.17 6.97 -14.76
N LYS A 204 -15.23 6.19 -13.69
CA LYS A 204 -16.34 5.31 -13.31
C LYS A 204 -16.77 5.61 -11.88
N GLN A 205 -18.08 5.63 -11.64
CA GLN A 205 -18.64 5.53 -10.30
C GLN A 205 -18.49 4.10 -9.80
N PHE A 206 -17.81 3.90 -8.68
CA PHE A 206 -17.68 2.63 -7.99
C PHE A 206 -18.40 2.71 -6.64
N GLU A 207 -19.31 1.76 -6.39
CA GLU A 207 -20.15 1.74 -5.20
C GLU A 207 -19.63 0.72 -4.19
N ILE A 208 -19.52 1.18 -2.94
CA ILE A 208 -18.90 0.47 -1.83
C ILE A 208 -19.99 -0.21 -1.00
N SER A 209 -19.98 -1.54 -0.96
CA SER A 209 -20.84 -2.32 -0.07
C SER A 209 -20.21 -2.43 1.32
N HIS A 210 -21.02 -2.71 2.35
CA HIS A 210 -20.51 -3.01 3.69
C HIS A 210 -19.55 -4.21 3.69
N ALA A 211 -19.88 -5.24 2.90
CA ALA A 211 -19.04 -6.42 2.71
C ALA A 211 -17.67 -6.08 2.06
N TYR A 212 -17.61 -5.10 1.15
CA TYR A 212 -16.36 -4.62 0.59
C TYR A 212 -15.50 -3.96 1.66
N MET A 213 -16.09 -3.11 2.51
CA MET A 213 -15.36 -2.46 3.60
C MET A 213 -14.69 -3.48 4.54
N GLU A 214 -15.40 -4.53 4.93
CA GLU A 214 -14.83 -5.56 5.83
C GLU A 214 -13.77 -6.43 5.15
N LEU A 215 -13.87 -6.67 3.84
CA LEU A 215 -12.78 -7.31 3.07
C LEU A 215 -11.53 -6.43 3.00
N VAL A 216 -11.70 -5.11 2.80
CA VAL A 216 -10.59 -4.14 2.80
C VAL A 216 -9.96 -4.01 4.18
N GLU A 217 -10.76 -3.97 5.24
CA GLU A 217 -10.31 -3.97 6.64
C GLU A 217 -9.50 -5.22 6.99
N ALA A 218 -9.97 -6.40 6.61
CA ALA A 218 -9.23 -7.65 6.79
C ALA A 218 -7.91 -7.68 6.00
N VAL A 219 -7.87 -7.12 4.78
CA VAL A 219 -6.65 -7.01 3.97
C VAL A 219 -5.67 -5.97 4.53
N GLN A 220 -6.15 -4.80 4.98
CA GLN A 220 -5.37 -3.77 5.65
C GLN A 220 -4.69 -4.33 6.92
N PHE A 221 -5.45 -5.03 7.76
CA PHE A 221 -4.95 -5.68 8.97
C PHE A 221 -3.82 -6.67 8.69
N ASN A 222 -3.99 -7.53 7.69
CA ASN A 222 -2.97 -8.50 7.30
C ASN A 222 -1.75 -7.85 6.63
N LEU A 223 -1.94 -6.74 5.89
CA LEU A 223 -0.85 -6.01 5.28
C LEU A 223 0.04 -5.33 6.33
N MET A 224 -0.54 -4.74 7.38
CA MET A 224 0.19 -4.22 8.54
C MET A 224 1.13 -5.27 9.16
N HIS A 225 0.65 -6.50 9.31
CA HIS A 225 1.45 -7.61 9.82
C HIS A 225 2.51 -8.11 8.81
N ASP A 226 2.26 -8.06 7.50
CA ASP A 226 3.27 -8.35 6.46
C ASP A 226 4.41 -7.31 6.49
N LEU A 227 4.12 -6.02 6.72
CA LEU A 227 5.15 -4.98 6.94
C LEU A 227 5.95 -5.23 8.22
N LYS A 228 5.27 -5.55 9.34
CA LYS A 228 5.93 -5.84 10.62
C LYS A 228 6.92 -7.00 10.48
N ASN A 229 6.50 -8.09 9.85
CA ASN A 229 7.34 -9.27 9.65
C ASN A 229 8.53 -9.03 8.72
N ARG A 230 8.52 -7.96 7.92
CA ARG A 230 9.67 -7.50 7.11
C ARG A 230 10.62 -6.57 7.86
N ASN A 231 10.25 -6.10 9.05
CA ASN A 231 10.94 -5.03 9.78
C ASN A 231 11.12 -3.74 8.93
N ILE A 232 10.10 -3.40 8.15
CA ILE A 232 9.98 -2.11 7.45
C ILE A 232 9.39 -1.09 8.43
N SER A 233 9.99 0.10 8.50
CA SER A 233 9.54 1.17 9.39
C SER A 233 8.55 2.10 8.70
N ILE A 234 7.73 2.83 9.48
CA ILE A 234 6.82 3.85 8.96
C ILE A 234 7.20 5.22 9.53
N GLU A 235 7.52 6.14 8.62
CA GLU A 235 7.64 7.55 8.93
C GLU A 235 6.26 8.19 8.92
N THR A 236 5.87 8.78 10.04
CA THR A 236 4.61 9.50 10.18
C THR A 236 4.86 10.99 10.38
N ASN A 237 4.02 11.81 9.76
CA ASN A 237 4.21 13.25 9.64
C ASN A 237 2.93 13.96 10.11
N PRO A 238 2.65 14.05 11.43
CA PRO A 238 1.31 14.34 11.94
C PRO A 238 0.60 15.55 11.34
N THR A 239 1.27 16.69 11.20
CA THR A 239 0.70 17.92 10.61
C THR A 239 0.46 17.79 9.10
N SER A 240 1.45 17.30 8.34
CA SER A 240 1.30 17.01 6.90
C SER A 240 0.13 16.05 6.67
N ASN A 241 0.12 14.94 7.41
CA ASN A 241 -0.90 13.91 7.38
C ASN A 241 -2.29 14.42 7.79
N TYR A 242 -2.40 15.36 8.73
CA TYR A 242 -3.66 16.03 9.09
C TYR A 242 -4.19 16.92 7.96
N LEU A 243 -3.30 17.62 7.25
CA LEU A 243 -3.65 18.56 6.18
C LEU A 243 -4.07 17.85 4.90
N ILE A 244 -3.35 16.80 4.48
CA ILE A 244 -3.65 16.01 3.28
C ILE A 244 -4.73 14.94 3.53
N GLY A 245 -4.83 14.44 4.77
CA GLY A 245 -5.65 13.28 5.12
C GLY A 245 -7.16 13.56 5.26
N THR A 246 -7.94 12.48 5.32
CA THR A 246 -9.39 12.55 5.54
C THR A 246 -9.78 12.80 7.00
N PHE A 247 -8.91 12.46 7.96
CA PHE A 247 -9.16 12.70 9.38
C PHE A 247 -9.04 14.20 9.72
N LYS A 248 -9.80 14.65 10.74
CA LYS A 248 -9.87 16.06 11.16
C LYS A 248 -9.55 16.27 12.64
N ARG A 249 -8.83 15.32 13.25
CA ARG A 249 -8.30 15.39 14.62
C ARG A 249 -6.99 14.60 14.69
N TYR A 250 -5.94 15.17 15.28
CA TYR A 250 -4.66 14.47 15.52
C TYR A 250 -4.80 13.16 16.33
N ALA A 251 -5.79 13.04 17.21
CA ALA A 251 -6.08 11.79 17.93
C ALA A 251 -6.50 10.62 17.00
N LYS A 252 -6.99 10.93 15.78
CA LYS A 252 -7.30 9.94 14.74
C LYS A 252 -6.10 9.63 13.82
N HIS A 253 -4.91 10.13 14.14
CA HIS A 253 -3.70 9.87 13.36
C HIS A 253 -3.36 8.36 13.38
N PRO A 254 -3.08 7.71 12.23
CA PRO A 254 -2.84 6.25 12.13
C PRO A 254 -1.75 5.65 13.03
N ILE A 255 -0.81 6.47 13.53
CA ILE A 255 0.32 6.06 14.37
C ILE A 255 -0.08 5.19 15.57
N THR A 256 -1.23 5.46 16.21
CA THR A 256 -1.72 4.66 17.35
C THR A 256 -2.23 3.28 16.94
N LYS A 257 -2.70 3.11 15.69
CA LYS A 257 -3.02 1.80 15.12
C LYS A 257 -1.76 1.03 14.72
N PHE A 258 -0.69 1.72 14.32
CA PHE A 258 0.60 1.11 13.99
C PHE A 258 1.38 0.64 15.23
N PHE A 259 1.31 1.38 16.35
CA PHE A 259 2.04 1.10 17.58
C PHE A 259 1.26 1.62 18.81
N ASN A 260 0.69 0.72 19.64
CA ASN A 260 -0.04 1.11 20.87
C ASN A 260 0.56 0.59 22.19
N LEU A 261 1.53 -0.32 22.17
CA LEU A 261 2.24 -0.79 23.38
C LEU A 261 2.74 0.33 24.30
N GLY A 262 2.15 0.41 25.49
CA GLY A 262 2.42 1.43 26.51
C GLY A 262 1.39 2.57 26.56
N LEU A 263 0.59 2.73 25.50
CA LEU A 263 -0.53 3.69 25.42
C LEU A 263 -1.89 3.02 25.67
N GLU A 264 -2.09 1.79 25.20
CA GLU A 264 -3.31 1.00 25.43
C GLU A 264 -3.13 0.00 26.59
N LEU A 265 -4.22 -0.32 27.29
CA LEU A 265 -4.26 -1.29 28.41
C LEU A 265 -5.03 -2.57 28.04
N ASP A 266 -5.92 -2.49 27.06
CA ASP A 266 -6.67 -3.64 26.55
C ASP A 266 -5.73 -4.65 25.87
N HIS A 267 -5.56 -5.82 26.49
CA HIS A 267 -4.68 -6.87 26.01
C HIS A 267 -4.99 -7.35 24.59
N GLU A 268 -6.25 -7.39 24.18
CA GLU A 268 -6.60 -7.82 22.82
C GLU A 268 -6.30 -6.72 21.79
N LYS A 269 -6.48 -5.44 22.12
CA LYS A 269 -6.04 -4.35 21.23
C LYS A 269 -4.52 -4.24 21.12
N ILE A 270 -3.77 -4.53 22.18
CA ILE A 270 -2.29 -4.60 22.12
C ILE A 270 -1.87 -5.79 21.25
N ARG A 271 -2.48 -6.96 21.47
CA ARG A 271 -2.20 -8.20 20.72
C ARG A 271 -2.51 -8.08 19.22
N ASN A 272 -3.56 -7.36 18.87
CA ASN A 272 -3.97 -7.12 17.48
C ASN A 272 -3.25 -5.93 16.83
N CYS A 273 -2.48 -5.14 17.60
CA CYS A 273 -1.61 -4.12 17.03
C CYS A 273 -0.34 -4.77 16.46
N PRO A 274 0.09 -4.45 15.22
CA PRO A 274 1.30 -5.02 14.63
C PRO A 274 2.59 -4.57 15.35
N GLN A 275 2.53 -3.53 16.19
CA GLN A 275 3.69 -2.94 16.86
C GLN A 275 4.83 -2.59 15.89
N LEU A 276 4.49 -1.86 14.82
CA LEU A 276 5.41 -1.39 13.79
C LEU A 276 6.46 -0.43 14.38
N SER A 277 7.64 -0.40 13.76
CA SER A 277 8.62 0.65 14.06
C SER A 277 8.13 1.94 13.42
N VAL A 278 7.83 2.96 14.22
CA VAL A 278 7.29 4.24 13.75
C VAL A 278 8.17 5.40 14.17
N SER A 279 8.14 6.50 13.42
CA SER A 279 8.75 7.78 13.79
C SER A 279 7.76 8.91 13.58
N ILE A 280 7.88 9.98 14.38
CA ILE A 280 7.22 11.27 14.13
C ILE A 280 8.27 12.18 13.51
N ASN A 281 8.00 12.73 12.33
CA ASN A 281 8.84 13.72 11.64
C ASN A 281 7.99 14.91 11.16
N THR A 282 8.65 15.95 10.66
CA THR A 282 8.00 17.22 10.25
C THR A 282 7.48 17.24 8.82
N ASP A 283 7.88 16.28 7.99
CA ASP A 283 7.84 16.43 6.52
C ASP A 283 8.53 17.77 6.12
N ASP A 284 7.96 18.53 5.19
CA ASP A 284 8.43 19.87 4.80
C ASP A 284 8.16 20.97 5.86
N GLN A 285 9.12 21.19 6.76
CA GLN A 285 9.07 22.23 7.80
C GLN A 285 8.66 23.62 7.28
N GLY A 286 9.21 24.02 6.13
CA GLY A 286 8.94 25.33 5.53
C GLY A 286 7.54 25.49 4.94
N ILE A 287 6.90 24.39 4.52
CA ILE A 287 5.52 24.40 4.00
C ILE A 287 4.53 24.37 5.15
N PHE A 288 4.77 23.52 6.15
CA PHE A 288 3.84 23.30 7.26
C PHE A 288 4.04 24.24 8.46
N SER A 289 5.09 25.07 8.44
CA SER A 289 5.42 26.02 9.53
C SER A 289 5.51 25.34 10.90
N THR A 290 6.10 24.15 10.93
CA THR A 290 6.17 23.27 12.10
C THR A 290 7.61 22.94 12.50
N SER A 291 7.79 22.34 13.68
CA SER A 291 9.06 21.83 14.19
C SER A 291 8.85 20.42 14.77
N LEU A 292 9.93 19.67 14.97
CA LEU A 292 9.81 18.30 15.48
C LEU A 292 9.18 18.28 16.89
N GLU A 293 9.53 19.25 17.73
CA GLU A 293 8.94 19.46 19.05
C GLU A 293 7.43 19.72 18.97
N ASN A 294 7.00 20.51 17.98
CA ASN A 294 5.58 20.79 17.75
C ASN A 294 4.81 19.54 17.31
N GLU A 295 5.37 18.69 16.43
CA GLU A 295 4.71 17.44 16.01
C GLU A 295 4.49 16.49 17.21
N PHE A 296 5.49 16.34 18.08
CA PHE A 296 5.37 15.57 19.31
C PHE A 296 4.36 16.20 20.29
N ALA A 297 4.37 17.52 20.45
CA ALA A 297 3.44 18.24 21.33
C ALA A 297 1.98 18.18 20.84
N LEU A 298 1.76 18.29 19.52
CA LEU A 298 0.44 18.14 18.89
C LEU A 298 -0.13 16.74 19.16
N MET A 299 0.68 15.70 19.00
CA MET A 299 0.29 14.33 19.33
C MET A 299 -0.01 14.15 20.82
N ALA A 300 0.83 14.69 21.73
CA ALA A 300 0.60 14.63 23.17
C ALA A 300 -0.74 15.28 23.56
N ILE A 301 -0.95 16.54 23.16
CA ILE A 301 -2.16 17.33 23.45
C ILE A 301 -3.41 16.68 22.86
N ALA A 302 -3.30 16.00 21.71
CA ALA A 302 -4.41 15.31 21.10
C ALA A 302 -4.84 14.06 21.87
N LEU A 303 -3.86 13.29 22.36
CA LEU A 303 -4.10 12.08 23.16
C LEU A 303 -4.59 12.42 24.58
N GLU A 304 -4.07 13.49 25.20
CA GLU A 304 -4.57 13.98 26.50
C GLU A 304 -6.02 14.47 26.46
N LYS A 305 -6.52 14.84 25.27
CA LYS A 305 -7.92 15.24 25.03
C LYS A 305 -8.80 14.10 24.54
N GLU A 306 -8.25 12.92 24.28
CA GLU A 306 -9.02 11.77 23.82
C GLU A 306 -9.83 11.17 24.96
N LYS A 307 -11.11 10.85 24.66
CA LYS A 307 -12.06 10.31 25.63
C LYS A 307 -12.57 8.95 25.19
N ASP A 308 -12.88 8.11 26.18
CA ASP A 308 -13.57 6.85 25.96
C ASP A 308 -15.08 7.05 25.68
N GLU A 309 -15.80 5.96 25.44
CA GLU A 309 -17.24 5.96 25.19
C GLU A 309 -18.07 6.48 26.40
N ASN A 310 -17.49 6.43 27.60
CA ASN A 310 -18.08 6.93 28.84
C ASN A 310 -17.76 8.41 29.11
N GLY A 311 -16.95 9.06 28.27
CA GLY A 311 -16.54 10.46 28.41
C GLY A 311 -15.37 10.70 29.39
N ASN A 312 -14.75 9.64 29.91
CA ASN A 312 -13.52 9.70 30.72
C ASN A 312 -12.30 9.91 29.82
N LEU A 313 -11.18 10.38 30.39
CA LEU A 313 -9.91 10.44 29.66
C LEU A 313 -9.45 9.02 29.30
N LYS A 314 -9.16 8.78 28.02
CA LYS A 314 -8.82 7.45 27.52
C LYS A 314 -7.42 6.98 27.93
N TYR A 315 -6.49 7.91 28.07
CA TYR A 315 -5.10 7.64 28.42
C TYR A 315 -4.64 8.52 29.59
N ASN A 316 -3.71 7.99 30.40
CA ASN A 316 -3.00 8.78 31.40
C ASN A 316 -1.84 9.55 30.76
N SER A 317 -1.60 10.81 31.15
CA SER A 317 -0.46 11.60 30.63
C SER A 317 0.89 10.87 30.75
N SER A 318 1.14 10.13 31.83
CA SER A 318 2.38 9.36 32.01
C SER A 318 2.58 8.29 30.92
N MET A 319 1.50 7.63 30.52
CA MET A 319 1.51 6.64 29.44
C MET A 319 1.76 7.30 28.08
N ILE A 320 1.17 8.49 27.85
CA ILE A 320 1.39 9.28 26.63
C ILE A 320 2.86 9.68 26.52
N TYR A 321 3.47 10.21 27.59
CA TYR A 321 4.89 10.59 27.59
C TYR A 321 5.82 9.39 27.41
N GLU A 322 5.55 8.25 28.05
CA GLU A 322 6.36 7.04 27.87
C GLU A 322 6.23 6.48 26.44
N TRP A 323 5.03 6.47 25.87
CA TRP A 323 4.78 6.03 24.50
C TRP A 323 5.45 6.96 23.47
N LEU A 324 5.40 8.28 23.66
CA LEU A 324 6.12 9.24 22.83
C LEU A 324 7.65 9.07 22.95
N GLU A 325 8.18 8.82 24.14
CA GLU A 325 9.62 8.54 24.32
C GLU A 325 10.04 7.27 23.58
N ARG A 326 9.24 6.20 23.63
CA ARG A 326 9.46 4.98 22.83
C ARG A 326 9.49 5.29 21.33
N ILE A 327 8.59 6.15 20.83
CA ILE A 327 8.57 6.60 19.42
C ILE A 327 9.80 7.45 19.09
N ARG A 328 10.22 8.35 19.98
CA ARG A 328 11.44 9.17 19.79
C ARG A 328 12.68 8.27 19.66
N LEU A 329 12.81 7.25 20.50
CA LEU A 329 13.89 6.26 20.43
C LEU A 329 13.82 5.42 19.14
N MET A 330 12.64 5.00 18.71
CA MET A 330 12.45 4.34 17.40
C MET A 330 12.83 5.26 16.24
N GLY A 331 12.49 6.55 16.30
CA GLY A 331 12.86 7.55 15.29
C GLY A 331 14.37 7.79 15.18
N ILE A 332 15.08 7.84 16.30
CA ILE A 332 16.56 7.90 16.31
C ILE A 332 17.16 6.65 15.65
N GLY A 333 16.62 5.47 15.96
CA GLY A 333 16.99 4.21 15.29
C GLY A 333 16.62 4.14 13.80
N GLN A 334 15.81 5.08 13.30
CA GLN A 334 15.41 5.24 11.90
C GLN A 334 16.14 6.39 11.19
N SER A 335 17.21 6.92 11.77
CA SER A 335 18.08 7.90 11.12
C SER A 335 18.95 7.25 10.03
N PHE A 336 19.13 7.94 8.90
CA PHE A 336 20.18 7.59 7.94
C PHE A 336 21.54 7.84 8.60
N LYS A 337 22.45 6.88 8.47
CA LYS A 337 23.85 7.05 8.90
C LYS A 337 24.67 7.61 7.75
N ASN A 338 25.18 8.82 7.95
CA ASN A 338 26.27 9.39 7.17
C ASN A 338 27.59 8.67 7.48
#